data_AF-A0A2W6BLW4-F1
#
_entry.id   AF-A0A2W6BLW4-F1
#
_cell.length_a   1.000
_cell.length_b   1.000
_cell.length_c   1.000
_cell.angle_alpha   90.00
_cell.angle_beta   90.00
_cell.angle_gamma   90.00
#
_symmetry.space_group_name_H-M   'P 1'
#
loop_
_entity.id
_entity.type
_entity.pdbx_description
1 polymer ?
#
loop_
_entity_poly.entity_id
_entity_poly.type
_entity_poly.pdbx_seq_one_letter_code
_entity_poly.pdbx_strand_id
1 'polypeptide(L)'
;MLAGAAPAGAAPAPESLILRARALLVSLQRSSPGRVLNATGVILHTNLGRAPLAATAREAVAGGGPGHCDPARELGTGTRGRRPPHIEEL
;
A
#
# COMPACT_ATOMS: atom_id res chain seq x y z
N MET A 1 -33.34 -10.85 2.38
CA MET A 1 -34.50 -10.08 2.87
C MET A 1 -34.00 -8.75 3.36
N LEU A 2 -34.30 -7.68 2.62
CA LEU A 2 -33.80 -6.32 2.85
C LEU A 2 -34.56 -5.70 4.04
N ALA A 3 -33.82 -5.28 5.07
CA ALA A 3 -34.36 -4.51 6.19
C ALA A 3 -34.90 -3.17 5.68
N GLY A 4 -36.13 -2.83 6.07
CA GLY A 4 -36.88 -1.68 5.58
C GLY A 4 -36.16 -0.35 5.77
N ALA A 5 -36.27 0.52 4.76
CA ALA A 5 -35.80 1.89 4.85
C ALA A 5 -36.65 2.64 5.89
N ALA A 6 -36.01 3.10 6.96
CA ALA A 6 -36.65 3.98 7.95
C ALA A 6 -37.07 5.31 7.28
N PRO A 7 -38.19 5.92 7.71
CA PRO A 7 -38.66 7.18 7.14
C PRO A 7 -37.62 8.28 7.34
N ALA A 8 -37.40 9.08 6.29
CA ALA A 8 -36.50 10.22 6.33
C ALA A 8 -36.92 11.20 7.44
N GLY A 9 -36.13 11.27 8.51
CA GLY A 9 -36.36 12.17 9.66
C GLY A 9 -36.46 11.48 11.02
N ALA A 10 -36.60 10.16 11.09
CA ALA A 10 -36.57 9.44 12.37
C ALA A 10 -35.11 9.19 12.83
N ALA A 11 -34.83 9.42 14.12
CA ALA A 11 -33.52 9.10 14.70
C ALA A 11 -33.25 7.58 14.54
N PRO A 12 -32.05 7.18 14.09
CA PRO A 12 -31.72 5.77 13.93
C PRO A 12 -31.76 5.05 15.29
N ALA A 13 -32.22 3.80 15.28
CA ALA A 13 -32.23 2.97 16.48
C ALA A 13 -30.81 2.86 17.09
N PRO A 14 -30.67 2.90 18.43
CA PRO A 14 -29.37 2.82 19.10
C PRO A 14 -28.50 1.64 18.63
N GLU A 15 -29.10 0.49 18.35
CA GLU A 15 -28.44 -0.72 17.88
C GLU A 15 -27.80 -0.51 16.48
N SER A 16 -28.49 0.20 15.60
CA SER A 16 -27.96 0.56 14.27
C SER A 16 -26.78 1.52 14.37
N LEU A 17 -26.83 2.46 15.32
CA LEU A 17 -25.71 3.37 15.58
C LEU A 17 -24.49 2.60 16.10
N ILE A 18 -24.68 1.67 17.04
CA ILE A 18 -23.61 0.83 17.59
C ILE A 18 -22.98 -0.04 16.49
N LEU A 19 -23.80 -0.69 15.65
CA LEU A 19 -23.31 -1.52 14.55
C LEU A 19 -22.47 -0.69 13.56
N ARG A 20 -22.95 0.49 13.20
CA ARG A 20 -22.26 1.39 12.28
C ARG A 20 -20.97 1.95 12.89
N ALA A 21 -20.99 2.32 14.17
CA ALA A 21 -19.80 2.78 14.88
C ALA A 21 -18.71 1.70 14.93
N ARG A 22 -19.09 0.43 15.20
CA ARG A 22 -18.15 -0.71 15.14
C ARG A 22 -17.55 -0.88 13.75
N ALA A 23 -18.37 -0.85 12.70
CA ALA A 23 -17.89 -0.98 11.32
C ALA A 23 -16.92 0.15 10.94
N LEU A 24 -17.20 1.39 11.36
CA LEU A 24 -16.33 2.53 11.14
C LEU A 24 -15.00 2.39 11.89
N LEU A 25 -15.03 1.99 13.17
CA LEU A 25 -13.80 1.73 13.94
C LEU A 25 -12.93 0.66 13.28
N VAL A 26 -13.52 -0.45 12.83
CA VAL A 26 -12.79 -1.50 12.09
C VAL A 26 -12.20 -0.94 10.79
N SER A 27 -12.93 -0.09 10.06
CA SER A 27 -12.42 0.50 8.82
C SER A 27 -11.25 1.46 9.07
N LEU A 28 -11.32 2.26 10.14
CA LEU A 28 -10.28 3.20 10.53
C LEU A 28 -9.02 2.49 11.07
N GLN A 29 -9.18 1.31 11.65
CA GLN A 29 -8.07 0.48 12.13
C GLN A 29 -7.32 -0.24 10.99
N ARG A 30 -7.89 -0.30 9.77
CA ARG A 30 -7.19 -0.87 8.61
C ARG A 30 -6.22 0.15 8.03
N SER A 31 -4.96 0.09 8.44
CA SER A 31 -3.89 0.90 7.86
C SER A 31 -3.46 0.38 6.48
N SER A 32 -3.52 1.27 5.48
CA SER A 32 -2.92 1.14 4.13
C SER A 32 -3.50 0.05 3.21
N PRO A 33 -3.28 0.12 1.88
CA PRO A 33 -3.82 -0.86 0.95
C PRO A 33 -3.27 -2.25 1.26
N GLY A 34 -4.17 -3.19 1.53
CA GLY A 34 -3.83 -4.60 1.71
C GLY A 34 -3.50 -5.29 0.37
N ARG A 35 -3.01 -6.53 0.47
CA ARG A 35 -2.84 -7.41 -0.69
C ARG A 35 -4.21 -7.70 -1.33
N VAL A 36 -4.27 -7.68 -2.66
CA VAL A 36 -5.47 -8.00 -3.44
C VAL A 36 -5.24 -9.17 -4.39
N LEU A 37 -6.33 -9.77 -4.87
CA LEU A 37 -6.33 -10.73 -5.96
C LEU A 37 -6.67 -10.00 -7.27
N ASN A 38 -5.79 -10.06 -8.26
CA ASN A 38 -6.07 -9.50 -9.58
C ASN A 38 -6.84 -10.52 -10.42
N ALA A 39 -8.13 -10.31 -10.60
CA ALA A 39 -9.01 -11.13 -11.43
C ALA A 39 -9.35 -10.48 -12.80
N THR A 40 -8.67 -9.39 -13.16
CA THR A 40 -8.99 -8.61 -14.38
C THR A 40 -8.33 -9.17 -15.64
N GLY A 41 -7.32 -10.02 -15.51
CA GLY A 41 -6.45 -10.45 -16.61
C GLY A 41 -5.44 -9.38 -17.08
N VAL A 42 -5.47 -8.16 -16.54
CA VAL A 42 -4.50 -7.10 -16.85
C VAL A 42 -3.20 -7.34 -16.09
N ILE A 43 -2.10 -7.61 -16.80
CA ILE A 43 -0.79 -7.89 -16.19
C ILE A 43 -0.22 -6.63 -15.52
N LEU A 44 -0.14 -5.51 -16.25
CA LEU A 44 0.36 -4.23 -15.75
C LEU A 44 -0.80 -3.34 -15.32
N HIS A 45 -1.35 -3.60 -14.14
CA HIS A 45 -2.52 -2.89 -13.65
C HIS A 45 -2.13 -1.64 -12.85
N THR A 46 -2.34 -0.45 -13.42
CA THR A 46 -1.93 0.83 -12.81
C THR A 46 -2.56 1.08 -11.44
N ASN A 47 -3.86 0.80 -11.27
CA ASN A 47 -4.54 0.96 -9.97
C ASN A 47 -4.14 -0.10 -8.92
N LEU A 48 -3.50 -1.21 -9.30
CA LEU A 48 -3.05 -2.28 -8.39
C LEU A 48 -1.53 -2.29 -8.19
N GLY A 49 -0.83 -1.24 -8.63
CA GLY A 49 0.61 -1.11 -8.40
C GLY A 49 1.52 -1.68 -9.49
N ARG A 50 1.01 -1.88 -10.72
CA ARG A 50 1.77 -2.35 -11.90
C ARG A 50 2.37 -3.75 -11.68
N ALA A 51 3.69 -3.88 -11.81
CA ALA A 51 4.39 -5.16 -11.73
C ALA A 51 4.72 -5.51 -10.27
N PRO A 52 4.28 -6.69 -9.76
CA PRO A 52 4.76 -7.20 -8.49
C PRO A 52 6.27 -7.43 -8.52
N LEU A 53 6.95 -7.09 -7.43
CA LEU A 53 8.38 -7.38 -7.28
C LEU A 53 8.62 -8.89 -7.13
N ALA A 54 9.63 -9.41 -7.83
CA ALA A 54 10.15 -10.75 -7.61
C ALA A 54 10.67 -10.94 -6.17
N ALA A 55 10.72 -12.18 -5.68
CA ALA A 55 11.19 -12.49 -4.33
C ALA A 55 12.60 -11.93 -4.07
N THR A 56 13.53 -12.15 -5.00
CA THR A 56 14.91 -11.65 -4.93
C THR A 56 14.99 -10.12 -4.83
N ALA A 57 14.14 -9.40 -5.58
CA ALA A 57 14.08 -7.94 -5.52
C ALA A 57 13.55 -7.45 -4.16
N ARG A 58 12.57 -8.15 -3.57
CA ARG A 58 12.05 -7.82 -2.24
C ARG A 58 13.09 -8.07 -1.15
N GLU A 59 13.84 -9.17 -1.27
CA GLU A 59 14.93 -9.51 -0.35
C GLU A 59 16.05 -8.48 -0.42
N ALA A 60 16.45 -8.05 -1.62
CA ALA A 60 17.47 -7.00 -1.79
C ALA A 60 17.04 -5.67 -1.14
N VAL A 61 15.77 -5.28 -1.30
CA VAL A 61 15.21 -4.08 -0.65
C VAL A 61 15.17 -4.23 0.88
N ALA A 62 14.76 -5.40 1.39
CA ALA A 62 14.73 -5.65 2.83
C ALA A 62 16.14 -5.71 3.45
N GLY A 63 17.11 -6.28 2.72
CA GLY A 63 18.51 -6.40 3.12
C GLY A 63 19.24 -5.06 3.21
N GLY A 64 18.76 -4.02 2.51
CA GLY A 64 19.26 -2.64 2.64
C GLY A 64 19.06 -2.01 4.02
N GLY A 65 18.26 -2.65 4.88
CA GLY A 65 18.05 -2.28 6.27
C GLY A 65 17.25 -0.98 6.47
N PRO A 66 16.72 -0.74 7.68
CA PRO A 66 16.15 0.54 8.06
C PRO A 66 17.29 1.53 8.30
N GLY A 67 17.73 2.24 7.26
CA GLY A 67 18.85 3.17 7.37
C GLY A 67 19.01 4.04 6.13
N HIS A 68 19.90 5.02 6.22
CA HIS A 68 20.30 5.81 5.07
C HIS A 68 21.10 4.89 4.12
N CYS A 69 20.52 4.61 2.96
CA CYS A 69 21.28 4.11 1.82
C CYS A 69 21.81 5.33 1.05
N ASP A 70 23.08 5.30 0.66
CA ASP A 70 23.65 6.38 -0.13
C ASP A 70 23.40 6.12 -1.63
N PRO A 71 22.43 6.79 -2.25
CA PRO A 71 22.08 6.52 -3.64
C PRO A 71 23.02 7.25 -4.61
N ALA A 72 23.94 8.08 -4.11
CA ALA A 72 24.65 9.04 -4.93
C ALA A 72 26.10 9.31 -4.51
N ARG A 73 26.69 8.67 -3.49
CA ARG A 73 28.14 8.78 -3.24
C ARG A 73 28.91 7.78 -4.06
N GLU A 74 29.94 8.29 -4.73
CA GLU A 74 31.02 7.45 -5.22
C GLU A 74 31.90 7.04 -4.04
N LEU A 75 31.89 5.75 -3.68
CA LEU A 75 32.60 5.25 -2.49
C LEU A 75 34.12 5.46 -2.56
N GLY A 76 34.69 5.54 -3.78
CA GLY A 76 36.12 5.76 -3.98
C GLY A 76 36.56 7.22 -3.77
N THR A 77 35.73 8.20 -4.12
CA THR A 77 36.10 9.64 -4.07
C THR A 77 35.39 10.39 -2.94
N GLY A 78 34.31 9.83 -2.40
CA GLY A 78 33.44 10.50 -1.43
C GLY A 78 32.66 11.69 -2.00
N THR A 79 32.67 11.86 -3.32
CA THR A 79 31.92 12.93 -3.99
C THR A 79 30.49 12.49 -4.29
N ARG A 80 29.62 13.47 -4.59
CA ARG A 80 28.25 13.23 -5.01
C ARG A 80 28.21 12.93 -6.52
N GLY A 81 27.99 11.68 -6.87
CA GLY A 81 27.63 11.20 -8.21
C GLY A 81 26.18 11.55 -8.61
N ARG A 82 25.88 11.39 -9.91
CA ARG A 82 24.53 11.64 -10.48
C ARG A 82 23.62 10.42 -10.39
N ARG A 83 24.14 9.23 -10.69
CA ARG A 83 23.48 7.93 -10.58
C ARG A 83 24.51 6.90 -10.13
N PRO A 84 24.10 5.85 -9.43
CA PRO A 84 25.00 4.74 -9.15
C PRO A 84 25.46 4.07 -10.45
N PRO A 85 26.74 3.71 -10.58
CA PRO A 85 27.27 3.07 -11.79
C PRO A 85 26.55 1.75 -12.12
N HIS A 86 26.17 0.99 -11.09
CA HIS A 86 25.44 -0.27 -11.24
C HIS A 86 24.03 -0.12 -11.85
N ILE A 87 23.49 1.10 -11.97
CA ILE A 87 22.23 1.39 -12.67
C ILE A 87 22.48 1.87 -14.10
N GLU A 88 23.62 2.49 -14.38
CA GLU A 88 23.96 2.94 -15.74
C GLU A 88 24.41 1.79 -16.65
N GLU A 89 24.86 0.69 -16.06
CA GLU A 89 25.30 -0.52 -16.77
C GLU A 89 24.16 -1.52 -17.06
N LEU A 90 22.92 -1.23 -16.63
CA LEU A 90 21.70 -2.02 -16.87
C LEU A 90 20.98 -1.60 -18.16
#